data_AF-A0A2T6ZNN6-F1
#
_entry.id   AF-A0A2T6ZNN6-F1
#
_cell.length_a   1.000
_cell.length_b   1.000
_cell.length_c   1.000
_cell.angle_alpha   90.00
_cell.angle_beta   90.00
_cell.angle_gamma   90.00
#
_symmetry.space_group_name_H-M   'P 1'
#
loop_
_entity.id
_entity.type
_entity.pdbx_description
1 polymer ?
#
loop_
_entity_poly.entity_id
_entity_poly.type
_entity_poly.pdbx_seq_one_letter_code
_entity_poly.pdbx_strand_id
1 'polypeptide(L)'
;MPYSTICAVGFFICLYFPLGLNPTPSCAGYQFLMILVCELFSLTPGQMISALTPNSFFAALLNPFIITTFVLFCGVTILKPNLPKFWRTWLYKLDPFTRLIGGMVVMELHGAKVTCDPHEYNNFPIPDGQTCGGYAAKFMETVPGYIRDLNATGSCNYCAYSVGDEFFSPL
;
A
#
# COMPACT_ATOMS: atom_id res chain seq x y z
N MET A 1 -7.67 -17.40 21.53
CA MET A 1 -7.44 -15.97 21.80
C MET A 1 -6.04 -15.69 22.34
N PRO A 2 -5.58 -16.21 23.50
CA PRO A 2 -4.23 -15.89 24.01
C PRO A 2 -3.07 -16.38 23.12
N TYR A 3 -3.26 -17.49 22.40
CA TYR A 3 -2.29 -17.96 21.41
C TYR A 3 -2.12 -16.99 20.22
N SER A 4 -3.24 -16.49 19.70
CA SER A 4 -3.27 -15.54 18.57
C SER A 4 -2.57 -14.22 18.93
N THR A 5 -2.72 -13.72 20.16
CA THR A 5 -1.99 -12.52 20.59
C THR A 5 -0.47 -12.74 20.65
N ILE A 6 -0.01 -13.93 21.04
CA ILE A 6 1.43 -14.26 21.05
C ILE A 6 1.97 -14.34 19.62
N CYS A 7 1.23 -14.97 18.71
CA CYS A 7 1.57 -15.01 17.28
C CYS A 7 1.64 -13.61 16.66
N ALA A 8 0.67 -12.74 16.96
CA ALA A 8 0.67 -11.35 16.49
C ALA A 8 1.90 -10.56 16.97
N VAL A 9 2.29 -10.73 18.24
CA VAL A 9 3.51 -10.10 18.78
C VAL A 9 4.76 -10.64 18.08
N GLY A 10 4.87 -11.96 17.92
CA GLY A 10 6.00 -12.58 17.21
C GLY A 10 6.11 -12.09 15.77
N PHE A 11 4.98 -12.04 15.05
CA PHE A 11 4.92 -11.56 13.68
C PHE A 11 5.28 -10.07 13.56
N PHE A 12 4.76 -9.23 14.46
CA PHE A 12 5.12 -7.81 14.51
C PHE A 12 6.62 -7.61 14.69
N ILE A 13 7.26 -8.33 15.61
CA ILE A 13 8.71 -8.20 15.84
C ILE A 13 9.49 -8.66 14.60
N CYS A 14 9.11 -9.79 14.00
CA CYS A 14 9.78 -10.31 12.81
C CYS A 14 9.58 -9.46 11.55
N LEU A 15 8.50 -8.68 11.47
CA LEU A 15 8.22 -7.83 10.32
C LEU A 15 8.78 -6.42 10.51
N TYR A 16 8.55 -5.80 11.67
CA TYR A 16 8.80 -4.38 11.89
C TYR A 16 10.29 -4.04 11.98
N PHE A 17 11.05 -4.82 12.76
CA PHE A 17 12.46 -4.52 13.02
C PHE A 17 13.39 -4.86 11.84
N PRO A 18 13.25 -6.01 11.16
CA PRO A 18 14.15 -6.34 10.05
C PRO A 18 13.95 -5.47 8.81
N LEU A 19 12.71 -4.99 8.57
CA LEU A 19 12.40 -4.12 7.43
C LEU A 19 12.80 -2.66 7.67
N GLY A 20 13.10 -2.26 8.91
CA GLY A 20 13.44 -0.87 9.22
C GLY A 20 12.28 0.10 8.96
N LEU A 21 11.05 -0.32 9.28
CA LEU A 21 9.85 0.51 9.19
C LEU A 21 9.94 1.74 10.11
N ASN A 22 8.99 2.68 9.98
CA ASN A 22 9.09 3.98 10.63
C ASN A 22 9.37 3.88 12.14
N PRO A 23 10.43 4.50 12.68
CA PRO A 23 10.78 4.34 14.09
C PRO A 23 9.82 5.07 15.05
N THR A 24 8.88 5.86 14.52
CA THR A 24 7.94 6.66 15.31
C THR A 24 7.01 5.75 16.13
N PRO A 25 6.92 5.92 17.46
CA PRO A 25 6.09 5.05 18.32
C PRO A 25 4.61 5.00 17.94
N SER A 26 4.06 6.10 17.40
CA SER A 26 2.67 6.15 16.93
C SER A 26 2.44 5.27 15.70
N CYS A 27 3.39 5.22 14.76
CA CYS A 27 3.33 4.35 13.58
C CYS A 27 3.48 2.88 14.01
N ALA A 28 4.47 2.59 14.85
CA ALA A 28 4.70 1.24 15.37
C ALA A 28 3.50 0.69 16.14
N GLY A 29 2.89 1.51 17.00
CA GLY A 29 1.69 1.13 17.76
C GLY A 29 0.48 0.87 16.87
N TYR A 30 0.28 1.69 15.83
CA TYR A 30 -0.78 1.47 14.85
C TYR A 30 -0.56 0.20 14.03
N GLN A 31 0.67 -0.03 13.59
CA GLN A 31 1.03 -1.22 12.82
C GLN A 31 0.82 -2.50 13.63
N PHE A 32 1.24 -2.49 14.91
CA PHE A 32 0.96 -3.59 15.83
C PHE A 32 -0.54 -3.81 16.03
N LEU A 33 -1.32 -2.74 16.23
CA LEU A 33 -2.78 -2.82 16.39
C LEU A 33 -3.44 -3.44 15.15
N MET A 34 -3.02 -3.05 13.95
CA MET A 34 -3.56 -3.60 12.71
C MET A 34 -3.24 -5.09 12.55
N ILE A 35 -2.02 -5.51 12.88
CA ILE A 35 -1.63 -6.93 12.88
C ILE A 35 -2.46 -7.71 13.90
N LEU A 36 -2.64 -7.18 15.11
CA LEU A 36 -3.45 -7.80 16.15
C LEU A 36 -4.91 -7.97 15.71
N VAL A 37 -5.49 -6.92 15.11
CA VAL A 37 -6.86 -6.97 14.57
C VAL A 37 -6.96 -7.97 13.42
N CYS A 38 -5.96 -8.04 12.52
CA CYS A 38 -5.89 -9.04 11.45
C CYS A 38 -5.94 -10.47 11.99
N GLU A 39 -5.12 -10.73 13.02
CA GLU A 39 -4.98 -12.05 13.60
C GLU A 39 -6.26 -12.48 14.33
N LEU A 40 -6.88 -11.57 15.08
CA LEU A 40 -8.17 -11.83 15.72
C LEU A 40 -9.29 -12.01 14.69
N PHE A 41 -9.29 -11.18 13.65
CA PHE A 41 -10.26 -11.27 12.57
C PHE A 41 -10.14 -12.60 11.82
N SER A 42 -8.92 -13.08 11.57
CA SER A 42 -8.66 -14.34 10.83
C SER A 42 -9.27 -15.58 11.49
N LEU A 43 -9.53 -15.54 12.80
CA LEU A 43 -10.22 -16.61 13.51
C LEU A 43 -11.69 -16.73 13.10
N THR A 44 -12.38 -15.60 12.88
CA THR A 44 -13.82 -15.58 12.56
C THR A 44 -14.17 -16.30 11.24
N PRO A 45 -13.55 -15.99 10.08
CA PRO A 45 -13.82 -16.72 8.84
C PRO A 45 -13.33 -18.17 8.92
N GLY A 46 -12.25 -18.46 9.66
CA GLY A 46 -11.81 -19.84 9.89
C GLY A 46 -12.86 -20.68 10.62
N GLN A 47 -13.48 -20.13 11.66
CA GLN A 47 -14.60 -20.78 12.37
C GLN A 47 -15.85 -20.91 11.47
N MET A 48 -16.15 -19.88 10.68
CA MET A 48 -17.26 -19.91 9.73
C MET A 48 -17.08 -21.04 8.69
N ILE A 49 -15.90 -21.17 8.11
CA ILE A 49 -15.60 -22.24 7.13
C ILE A 49 -15.72 -23.61 7.80
N SER A 50 -15.14 -23.77 8.99
CA SER A 50 -15.22 -25.02 9.76
C SER A 50 -16.67 -25.44 10.02
N ALA A 51 -17.54 -24.49 10.38
CA ALA A 51 -18.96 -24.75 10.63
C ALA A 51 -19.76 -25.13 9.37
N LEU A 52 -19.33 -24.71 8.19
CA LEU A 52 -19.98 -25.02 6.90
C LEU A 52 -19.51 -26.33 6.29
N THR A 53 -18.41 -26.91 6.78
CA THR A 53 -17.81 -28.12 6.22
C THR A 53 -18.01 -29.34 7.10
N PRO A 54 -18.15 -30.55 6.50
CA PRO A 54 -18.38 -31.77 7.26
C PRO A 54 -17.12 -32.30 7.97
N ASN A 55 -15.93 -31.90 7.53
CA ASN A 55 -14.66 -32.27 8.16
C ASN A 55 -13.58 -31.20 7.93
N SER A 56 -12.50 -31.29 8.70
CA SER A 56 -11.37 -30.35 8.64
C SER A 56 -10.57 -30.42 7.33
N PHE A 57 -10.59 -31.55 6.63
CA PHE A 57 -9.92 -31.69 5.34
C PHE A 57 -10.59 -30.84 4.25
N PHE A 58 -11.94 -30.87 4.18
CA PHE A 58 -12.70 -30.02 3.26
C PHE A 58 -12.56 -28.53 3.64
N ALA A 59 -12.52 -28.19 4.92
CA ALA A 59 -12.25 -26.82 5.38
C ALA A 59 -10.91 -26.31 4.85
N ALA A 60 -9.86 -27.12 4.95
CA ALA A 60 -8.52 -26.78 4.48
C ALA A 60 -8.45 -26.60 2.96
N LEU A 61 -9.25 -27.35 2.18
CA LEU A 61 -9.35 -27.17 0.74
C LEU A 61 -10.12 -25.91 0.33
N LEU A 62 -11.18 -25.54 1.07
CA LEU A 62 -12.02 -24.39 0.72
C LEU A 62 -11.38 -23.05 1.11
N ASN A 63 -10.66 -23.01 2.23
CA ASN A 63 -10.02 -21.82 2.76
C ASN A 63 -9.15 -21.04 1.74
N PRO A 64 -8.21 -21.66 0.99
CA PRO A 64 -7.37 -20.93 0.04
C PRO A 64 -8.19 -20.22 -1.04
N PHE A 65 -9.28 -20.81 -1.55
CA PHE A 65 -10.11 -20.14 -2.57
C PHE A 65 -10.73 -18.84 -2.05
N ILE A 66 -11.20 -18.85 -0.80
CA ILE A 66 -11.81 -17.67 -0.16
C ILE A 66 -10.74 -16.60 0.09
N ILE A 67 -9.62 -16.98 0.70
CA ILE A 67 -8.53 -16.04 1.02
C ILE A 67 -7.90 -15.46 -0.25
N THR A 68 -7.62 -16.28 -1.26
CA THR A 68 -7.09 -15.80 -2.54
C THR A 68 -8.04 -14.83 -3.22
N THR A 69 -9.36 -15.06 -3.14
CA THR A 69 -10.33 -14.10 -3.67
C THR A 69 -10.20 -12.75 -2.96
N PHE A 70 -10.17 -12.72 -1.62
CA PHE A 70 -10.01 -11.46 -0.91
C PHE A 70 -8.67 -10.76 -1.23
N VAL A 71 -7.55 -11.48 -1.25
CA VAL A 71 -6.21 -10.92 -1.57
C VAL A 71 -6.13 -10.37 -3.00
N LEU A 72 -6.82 -10.96 -3.96
CA LEU A 72 -6.85 -10.45 -5.35
C LEU A 72 -7.69 -9.17 -5.49
N PHE A 73 -8.72 -9.02 -4.67
CA PHE A 73 -9.66 -7.90 -4.76
C PHE A 73 -9.42 -6.80 -3.71
N CYS A 74 -8.34 -6.89 -2.92
CA CYS A 74 -8.02 -5.95 -1.85
C CYS A 74 -7.46 -4.59 -2.28
N GLY A 75 -7.26 -4.38 -3.59
CA GLY A 75 -6.76 -3.11 -4.11
C GLY A 75 -5.23 -3.00 -4.25
N VAL A 76 -4.48 -4.00 -3.77
CA VAL A 76 -3.01 -4.02 -3.85
C VAL A 76 -2.53 -4.61 -5.17
N THR A 77 -3.06 -5.76 -5.57
CA THR A 77 -2.69 -6.44 -6.83
C THR A 77 -3.35 -5.78 -8.04
N ILE A 78 -4.62 -5.39 -7.90
CA ILE A 78 -5.37 -4.63 -8.91
C ILE A 78 -5.88 -3.36 -8.25
N LEU A 79 -5.38 -2.22 -8.72
CA LEU A 79 -5.83 -0.91 -8.25
C LEU A 79 -7.35 -0.75 -8.45
N LYS A 80 -8.02 -0.15 -7.46
CA LYS A 80 -9.47 0.15 -7.48
C LYS A 80 -10.02 0.71 -8.80
N PRO A 81 -9.37 1.66 -9.52
CA PRO A 81 -9.85 2.13 -10.82
C PRO A 81 -9.89 1.04 -11.90
N ASN A 82 -8.99 0.06 -11.85
CA ASN A 82 -8.85 -1.01 -12.84
C ASN A 82 -9.72 -2.23 -12.53
N LEU A 83 -10.40 -2.26 -11.39
CA LEU A 83 -11.30 -3.35 -11.02
C LEU A 83 -12.60 -3.30 -11.85
N PRO A 84 -13.10 -4.47 -12.33
CA PRO A 84 -14.41 -4.53 -12.99
C PRO A 84 -15.52 -3.96 -12.11
N LYS A 85 -16.45 -3.20 -12.72
CA LYS A 85 -17.51 -2.44 -12.02
C LYS A 85 -18.32 -3.30 -11.02
N PHE A 86 -18.57 -4.56 -11.37
CA PHE A 86 -19.27 -5.51 -10.50
C PHE A 86 -18.54 -5.70 -9.16
N TRP A 87 -17.28 -6.15 -9.18
CA TRP A 87 -16.50 -6.44 -7.97
C TRP A 87 -16.11 -5.18 -7.19
N ARG A 88 -15.82 -4.07 -7.90
CA ARG A 88 -15.47 -2.78 -7.29
C ARG A 88 -16.55 -2.22 -6.36
N THR A 89 -17.83 -2.51 -6.63
CA THR A 89 -18.94 -1.86 -5.94
C THR A 89 -19.20 -2.46 -4.55
N TRP A 90 -19.10 -3.78 -4.44
CA TRP A 90 -19.47 -4.51 -3.22
C TRP A 90 -18.29 -5.26 -2.62
N LEU A 91 -17.55 -6.06 -3.41
CA LEU A 91 -16.50 -6.92 -2.88
C LEU A 91 -15.33 -6.11 -2.31
N TYR A 92 -14.90 -5.06 -3.01
CA TYR A 92 -13.86 -4.14 -2.50
C TYR A 92 -14.23 -3.49 -1.16
N LYS A 93 -15.54 -3.26 -0.90
CA LYS A 93 -16.00 -2.66 0.36
C LYS A 93 -16.14 -3.69 1.48
N LEU A 94 -16.45 -4.94 1.12
CA LEU A 94 -16.64 -6.05 2.03
C LEU A 94 -15.31 -6.68 2.45
N ASP A 95 -14.32 -6.62 1.58
CA ASP A 95 -13.00 -7.19 1.83
C ASP A 95 -12.29 -6.45 2.99
N PRO A 96 -12.03 -7.14 4.12
CA PRO A 96 -11.31 -6.57 5.26
C PRO A 96 -9.86 -6.19 4.92
N PHE A 97 -9.21 -6.91 4.00
CA PHE A 97 -7.81 -6.66 3.66
C PHE A 97 -7.60 -5.31 2.98
N THR A 98 -8.62 -4.81 2.27
CA THR A 98 -8.58 -3.50 1.62
C THR A 98 -8.27 -2.38 2.62
N ARG A 99 -8.97 -2.37 3.77
CA ARG A 99 -8.77 -1.34 4.80
C ARG A 99 -7.56 -1.62 5.66
N LEU A 100 -7.28 -2.90 5.90
CA LEU A 100 -6.15 -3.32 6.72
C LEU A 100 -4.83 -2.93 6.07
N ILE A 101 -4.60 -3.36 4.82
CA ILE A 101 -3.37 -3.06 4.09
C ILE A 101 -3.31 -1.57 3.77
N GLY A 102 -4.40 -0.97 3.30
CA GLY A 102 -4.45 0.47 3.04
C GLY A 102 -4.07 1.31 4.27
N GLY A 103 -4.59 0.96 5.44
CA GLY A 103 -4.24 1.64 6.69
C GLY A 103 -2.77 1.47 7.09
N MET A 104 -2.23 0.26 6.94
CA MET A 104 -0.82 -0.03 7.25
C MET A 104 0.12 0.75 6.32
N VAL A 105 -0.14 0.75 5.02
CA VAL A 105 0.72 1.44 4.04
C VAL A 105 0.63 2.96 4.21
N VAL A 106 -0.55 3.53 4.47
CA VAL A 106 -0.69 4.99 4.72
C VAL A 106 0.15 5.42 5.92
N MET A 107 0.11 4.68 7.02
CA MET A 107 0.87 5.04 8.23
C MET A 107 2.38 4.91 8.07
N GLU A 108 2.84 3.97 7.23
CA GLU A 108 4.26 3.81 6.92
C GLU A 108 4.76 4.85 5.90
N LEU A 109 3.92 5.29 4.98
CA LEU A 109 4.30 6.33 4.01
C LEU A 109 4.07 7.75 4.53
N HIS A 110 3.41 7.90 5.68
CA HIS A 110 3.05 9.21 6.21
C HIS A 110 4.29 10.06 6.51
N GLY A 111 4.42 11.21 5.84
CA GLY A 111 5.59 12.08 5.99
C GLY A 111 6.92 11.47 5.51
N ALA A 112 6.91 10.32 4.84
CA ALA A 112 8.12 9.71 4.29
C ALA A 112 8.62 10.51 3.09
N LYS A 113 9.88 10.96 3.13
CA LYS A 113 10.49 11.69 2.01
C LYS A 113 10.84 10.74 0.88
N VAL A 114 10.27 10.96 -0.30
CA VAL A 114 10.55 10.16 -1.49
C VAL A 114 11.80 10.70 -2.18
N THR A 115 12.75 9.82 -2.47
CA THR A 115 13.93 10.13 -3.28
C THR A 115 13.98 9.16 -4.44
N CYS A 116 13.62 9.61 -5.64
CA CYS A 116 13.62 8.78 -6.85
C CYS A 116 15.04 8.31 -7.20
N ASP A 117 15.16 7.03 -7.57
CA ASP A 117 16.33 6.44 -8.19
C ASP A 117 16.49 6.94 -9.65
N PRO A 118 17.70 6.97 -10.26
CA PRO A 118 17.90 7.33 -11.67
C PRO A 118 16.90 6.71 -12.67
N HIS A 119 16.41 5.49 -12.42
CA HIS A 119 15.44 4.80 -13.27
C HIS A 119 13.97 5.21 -13.06
N GLU A 120 13.65 5.82 -11.92
CA GLU A 120 12.29 6.25 -11.57
C GLU A 120 11.96 7.67 -12.07
N TYR A 121 12.97 8.40 -12.55
CA TYR A 121 12.75 9.71 -13.14
C TYR A 121 12.05 9.57 -14.50
N ASN A 122 10.99 10.35 -14.65
CA ASN A 122 10.38 10.57 -15.94
C ASN A 122 11.24 11.58 -16.70
N ASN A 123 11.88 11.09 -17.77
CA ASN A 123 12.74 11.90 -18.61
C ASN A 123 11.91 12.48 -19.76
N PHE A 124 11.88 13.81 -19.89
CA PHE A 124 11.24 14.48 -21.01
C PHE A 124 12.19 15.50 -21.68
N PRO A 125 12.14 15.63 -23.01
CA PRO A 125 12.96 16.61 -23.73
C PRO A 125 12.40 18.02 -23.55
N ILE A 126 13.30 19.01 -23.50
CA ILE A 126 12.96 20.44 -23.38
C ILE A 126 13.41 21.17 -24.66
N PRO A 127 12.63 22.14 -25.17
CA PRO A 127 13.04 22.99 -26.30
C PRO A 127 14.35 23.75 -26.03
N ASP A 128 15.13 23.98 -27.09
CA ASP A 128 16.41 24.69 -27.01
C ASP A 128 16.26 26.10 -26.44
N GLY A 129 17.12 26.45 -25.48
CA GLY A 129 17.17 27.77 -24.85
C GLY A 129 16.31 27.95 -23.59
N GLN A 130 15.60 26.93 -23.12
CA GLN A 130 14.91 26.93 -21.82
C GLN A 130 15.59 26.03 -20.79
N THR A 131 15.54 26.42 -19.53
CA THR A 131 15.94 25.58 -18.39
C THR A 131 14.77 24.70 -17.96
N CYS A 132 15.06 23.54 -17.35
CA CYS A 132 13.99 22.70 -16.84
C CYS A 132 13.10 23.42 -15.83
N GLY A 133 13.68 24.21 -14.92
CA GLY A 133 12.91 25.01 -13.97
C GLY A 133 11.97 26.01 -14.65
N GLY A 134 12.40 26.63 -15.75
CA GLY A 134 11.58 27.59 -16.50
C GLY A 134 10.43 26.93 -17.26
N TYR A 135 10.70 25.80 -17.93
CA TYR A 135 9.69 25.08 -18.72
C TYR A 135 8.67 24.37 -17.81
N ALA A 136 9.14 23.75 -16.72
CA ALA A 136 8.30 22.96 -15.84
C ALA A 136 7.64 23.76 -14.71
N ALA A 137 7.95 25.05 -14.52
CA ALA A 137 7.37 25.87 -13.45
C ALA A 137 5.83 25.81 -13.42
N LYS A 138 5.19 25.99 -14.58
CA LYS A 138 3.72 25.94 -14.69
C LYS A 138 3.15 24.54 -14.46
N PHE A 139 3.93 23.50 -14.76
CA PHE A 139 3.53 22.11 -14.51
C PHE A 139 3.59 21.78 -13.00
N MET A 140 4.66 22.22 -12.33
CA MET A 140 4.88 22.04 -10.88
C MET A 140 3.83 22.77 -10.01
N GLU A 141 3.10 23.76 -10.54
CA GLU A 141 1.97 24.38 -9.84
C GLU A 141 0.72 23.47 -9.80
N THR A 142 0.57 22.58 -10.78
CA THR A 142 -0.62 21.73 -10.93
C THR A 142 -0.44 20.30 -10.42
N VAL A 143 0.80 19.82 -10.32
CA VAL A 143 1.10 18.45 -9.90
C VAL A 143 2.13 18.42 -8.76
N PRO A 144 1.98 17.49 -7.80
CA PRO A 144 2.99 17.23 -6.79
C PRO A 144 4.29 16.66 -7.40
N GLY A 145 5.37 16.65 -6.63
CA GLY A 145 6.65 16.07 -7.02
C GLY A 145 7.82 17.05 -6.97
N TYR A 146 8.95 16.66 -7.56
CA TYR A 146 10.13 17.52 -7.64
C TYR A 146 10.99 17.21 -8.87
N ILE A 147 11.80 18.19 -9.27
CA ILE A 147 12.77 18.07 -10.34
C ILE A 147 14.16 17.95 -9.72
N ARG A 148 14.97 17.00 -10.20
CA ARG A 148 16.33 16.80 -9.68
C ARG A 148 17.25 17.99 -9.98
N ASP A 149 17.27 18.43 -11.24
CA ASP A 149 18.18 19.45 -11.74
C ASP A 149 17.43 20.55 -12.52
N LEU A 150 17.19 21.69 -11.86
CA LEU A 150 16.45 22.83 -12.43
C LEU A 150 17.19 23.53 -13.59
N ASN A 151 18.52 23.39 -13.63
CA ASN A 151 19.40 24.01 -14.64
C ASN A 151 19.74 23.08 -15.82
N ALA A 152 19.20 21.86 -15.83
CA ALA A 152 19.42 20.93 -16.95
C ALA A 152 18.84 21.50 -18.25
N THR A 153 19.59 21.31 -19.35
CA THR A 153 19.21 21.68 -20.71
C THR A 153 19.12 20.41 -21.57
N GLY A 154 18.21 20.37 -22.53
CA GLY A 154 17.96 19.22 -23.40
C GLY A 154 17.04 18.15 -22.78
N SER A 155 17.36 17.60 -21.61
CA SER A 155 16.53 16.59 -20.93
C SER A 155 16.34 16.90 -19.45
N CYS A 156 15.14 16.70 -18.94
CA CYS A 156 14.85 16.89 -17.52
C CYS A 156 14.24 15.66 -16.85
N ASN A 157 14.60 15.51 -15.58
CA ASN A 157 14.30 14.37 -14.75
C ASN A 157 13.28 14.79 -13.69
N TYR A 158 12.04 14.33 -13.85
CA TYR A 158 10.93 14.62 -12.93
C TYR A 158 10.57 13.39 -12.08
N CYS A 159 10.46 13.60 -10.78
CA CYS A 159 9.97 12.63 -9.81
C CYS A 159 8.52 12.98 -9.44
N ALA A 160 7.61 12.02 -9.60
CA ALA A 160 6.17 12.24 -9.43
C ALA A 160 5.74 12.46 -7.97
N TYR A 161 6.57 12.06 -7.01
CA TYR A 161 6.26 12.12 -5.59
C TYR A 161 7.42 12.74 -4.81
N SER A 162 7.10 13.69 -3.94
CA SER A 162 8.03 14.31 -2.99
C SER A 162 7.85 13.75 -1.57
N VAL A 163 6.60 13.43 -1.21
CA VAL A 163 6.19 12.85 0.07
C VAL A 163 5.30 11.63 -0.18
N GLY A 164 5.46 10.58 0.64
CA GLY A 164 4.69 9.35 0.52
C GLY A 164 3.17 9.54 0.60
N ASP A 165 2.69 10.62 1.23
CA ASP A 165 1.28 10.99 1.28
C ASP A 165 0.68 11.28 -0.11
N GLU A 166 1.49 11.79 -1.04
CA GLU A 166 1.05 12.12 -2.40
C GLU A 166 0.68 10.88 -3.22
N PHE A 167 1.21 9.71 -2.83
CA PHE A 167 0.87 8.42 -3.44
C PHE A 167 -0.63 8.09 -3.34
N PHE A 168 -1.31 8.57 -2.29
CA PHE A 168 -2.72 8.26 -2.04
C PHE A 168 -3.70 9.29 -2.62
N SER A 169 -3.22 10.45 -3.04
CA SER A 169 -4.05 11.52 -3.63
C SER A 169 -4.88 11.06 -4.86
N PRO A 170 -4.36 10.21 -5.78
CA PRO A 170 -5.11 9.79 -6.97
C PRO A 170 -6.04 8.56 -6.79
N LEU A 171 -6.25 8.01 -5.58
CA LEU A 171 -7.01 6.75 -5.31
C LEU A 171 -8.52 6.88 -5.02
#